data_AF-A0A9P8A0G9-F1
#
_entry.id   AF-A0A9P8A0G9-F1
#
_cell.length_a   1.000
_cell.length_b   1.000
_cell.length_c   1.000
_cell.angle_alpha   90.00
_cell.angle_beta   90.00
_cell.angle_gamma   90.00
#
_symmetry.space_group_name_H-M   'P 1'
#
loop_
_entity.id
_entity.type
_entity.pdbx_description
1 polymer ?
#
loop_
_entity_poly.entity_id
_entity_poly.type
_entity_poly.pdbx_seq_one_letter_code
_entity_poly.pdbx_strand_id
1 'polypeptide(L)'
;MCFMTGVASVEVGSIAGTTISWTTTGIVRSPSAKPPHVTQFTRKWVIDPEQKTFSYQFSMATEDTPLQPHLEVDLRKIDPTA
;
A
#
# COMPACT_ATOMS: atom_id res chain seq x y z
N MET A 1 -3.00 1.01 -9.13
CA MET A 1 -2.13 -0.18 -9.29
C MET A 1 -2.95 -1.38 -9.76
N CYS A 2 -2.39 -2.27 -10.59
CA CYS A 2 -3.03 -3.55 -10.96
C CYS A 2 -2.33 -4.70 -10.24
N PHE A 3 -3.08 -5.55 -9.54
CA PHE A 3 -2.60 -6.68 -8.76
C PHE A 3 -2.87 -7.98 -9.51
N MET A 4 -1.94 -8.95 -9.43
CA MET A 4 -2.12 -10.28 -10.03
C MET A 4 -3.34 -11.05 -9.49
N THR A 5 -3.88 -10.61 -8.35
CA THR A 5 -5.11 -11.16 -7.76
C THR A 5 -6.39 -10.79 -8.52
N GLY A 6 -6.29 -10.04 -9.62
CA GLY A 6 -7.44 -9.57 -10.39
C GLY A 6 -8.07 -8.30 -9.83
N VAL A 7 -7.32 -7.50 -9.06
CA VAL A 7 -7.79 -6.23 -8.49
C VAL A 7 -7.03 -5.07 -9.15
N ALA A 8 -7.74 -4.03 -9.54
CA ALA A 8 -7.15 -2.75 -9.93
C ALA A 8 -7.64 -1.63 -9.02
N SER A 9 -6.78 -0.66 -8.77
CA SER A 9 -7.01 0.39 -7.77
C SER A 9 -6.51 1.76 -8.23
N VAL A 10 -7.14 2.80 -7.71
CA VAL A 10 -6.69 4.19 -7.75
C VAL A 10 -6.50 4.66 -6.31
N GLU A 11 -5.36 5.27 -6.04
CA GLU A 11 -5.01 5.80 -4.72
C GLU A 11 -4.68 7.28 -4.87
N VAL A 12 -5.18 8.08 -3.93
CA VAL A 12 -4.91 9.52 -3.85
C VAL A 12 -4.36 9.80 -2.46
N GLY A 13 -3.42 10.73 -2.38
CA GLY A 13 -2.67 10.94 -1.16
C GLY A 13 -2.04 12.32 -1.05
N SER A 14 -1.32 12.52 0.04
CA SER A 14 -0.59 13.73 0.36
C SER A 14 0.84 13.41 0.78
N ILE A 15 1.73 14.37 0.58
CA ILE A 15 3.12 14.30 1.02
C ILE A 15 3.30 15.27 2.20
N ALA A 16 3.89 14.78 3.29
CA ALA A 16 4.23 15.56 4.47
C ALA A 16 5.66 15.22 4.90
N GLY A 17 6.62 16.08 4.53
CA GLY A 17 8.05 15.83 4.75
C GLY A 17 8.50 14.53 4.06
N THR A 18 8.98 13.58 4.87
CA THR A 18 9.43 12.26 4.44
C THR A 18 8.31 11.22 4.36
N THR A 19 7.08 11.59 4.73
CA THR A 19 5.94 10.67 4.77
C THR A 19 5.01 10.91 3.59
N ILE A 20 4.62 9.83 2.91
CA ILE A 20 3.56 9.84 1.90
C ILE A 20 2.41 8.96 2.39
N SER A 21 1.23 9.54 2.45
CA SER A 21 0.01 8.85 2.90
C SER A 21 -0.95 8.72 1.73
N TRP A 22 -1.38 7.49 1.44
CA TRP A 22 -2.30 7.16 0.36
C TRP A 22 -3.59 6.56 0.91
N THR A 23 -4.70 6.93 0.30
CA THR A 23 -6.01 6.32 0.53
C THR A 23 -6.60 5.90 -0.81
N THR A 24 -7.13 4.67 -0.86
CA THR A 24 -7.78 4.17 -2.07
C THR A 24 -9.08 4.92 -2.32
N THR A 25 -9.24 5.45 -3.53
CA THR A 25 -10.44 6.18 -3.98
C THR A 25 -11.24 5.41 -5.02
N GLY A 26 -10.65 4.38 -5.63
CA GLY A 26 -11.34 3.49 -6.56
C GLY A 26 -10.76 2.07 -6.50
N ILE A 27 -11.65 1.08 -6.49
CA ILE A 27 -11.29 -0.34 -6.60
C ILE A 27 -12.23 -0.98 -7.62
N VAL A 28 -11.65 -1.70 -8.57
CA VAL A 28 -12.38 -2.59 -9.47
C VAL A 28 -11.73 -3.97 -9.42
N ARG A 29 -12.52 -5.00 -9.67
CA ARG A 29 -12.08 -6.40 -9.59
C ARG A 29 -12.59 -7.21 -10.75
N SER A 30 -11.83 -8.20 -11.18
CA SER A 30 -12.29 -9.21 -12.12
C SER A 30 -13.31 -10.14 -11.45
N PRO A 31 -14.19 -10.79 -12.22
CA PRO A 31 -15.12 -11.80 -11.68
C PRO A 31 -14.41 -13.01 -11.03
N SER A 32 -13.15 -13.26 -11.38
CA SER A 32 -12.34 -14.36 -10.85
C SER A 32 -11.57 -14.00 -9.57
N ALA A 33 -11.65 -12.76 -9.09
CA ALA A 33 -10.99 -12.36 -7.86
C ALA A 33 -11.56 -13.15 -6.67
N LYS A 34 -10.70 -13.65 -5.79
CA LYS A 34 -11.12 -14.50 -4.66
C LYS A 34 -11.78 -13.66 -3.53
N PRO A 35 -12.85 -14.15 -2.87
CA PRO A 35 -13.34 -13.55 -1.63
C PRO A 35 -12.44 -13.88 -0.42
N PRO A 36 -12.50 -13.09 0.68
CA PRO A 36 -13.30 -11.88 0.83
C PRO A 36 -12.72 -10.73 0.00
N HIS A 37 -13.59 -9.92 -0.63
CA HIS A 37 -13.09 -8.90 -1.53
C HIS A 37 -12.62 -7.66 -0.76
N VAL A 38 -11.52 -7.06 -1.23
CA VAL A 38 -11.02 -5.79 -0.71
C VAL A 38 -12.00 -4.66 -1.03
N THR A 39 -12.32 -3.87 -0.02
CA THR A 39 -13.26 -2.74 -0.11
C THR A 39 -12.53 -1.40 0.02
N GLN A 40 -11.44 -1.37 0.79
CA GLN A 40 -10.59 -0.21 0.97
C GLN A 40 -9.19 -0.65 1.41
N PHE A 41 -8.18 0.15 1.10
CA PHE A 41 -6.89 0.03 1.75
C PHE A 41 -6.23 1.41 1.87
N THR A 42 -5.21 1.49 2.71
CA THR A 42 -4.37 2.68 2.88
C THR A 42 -2.92 2.26 2.87
N ARG A 43 -2.06 3.19 2.44
CA ARG A 43 -0.61 3.03 2.48
C ARG A 43 0.02 4.20 3.17
N LYS A 44 1.00 3.92 4.02
CA LYS A 44 1.89 4.93 4.59
C LYS A 44 3.31 4.56 4.23
N TRP A 45 3.99 5.46 3.55
CA TRP A 45 5.38 5.33 3.14
C TRP A 45 6.18 6.35 3.91
N VAL A 46 7.30 5.93 4.49
CA VAL A 46 8.25 6.83 5.15
C VAL A 46 9.60 6.61 4.49
N ILE A 47 10.16 7.67 3.89
CA ILE A 47 11.47 7.63 3.21
C ILE A 47 12.44 8.43 4.05
N ASP A 48 13.43 7.78 4.67
CA ASP A 48 14.52 8.46 5.37
C ASP A 48 15.74 8.53 4.45
N PRO A 49 16.04 9.70 3.85
CA PRO A 49 17.19 9.84 2.96
C PRO A 49 18.53 9.79 3.70
N GLU A 50 18.59 10.14 4.98
CA GLU A 50 19.82 10.15 5.78
C GLU A 50 20.23 8.73 6.16
N GLN A 51 19.25 7.94 6.63
CA GLN A 51 19.46 6.52 6.95
C GLN A 51 19.38 5.62 5.71
N LYS A 52 19.04 6.18 4.55
CA LYS A 52 18.81 5.46 3.30
C LYS A 52 17.79 4.32 3.47
N THR A 53 16.73 4.55 4.25
CA THR A 53 15.69 3.54 4.52
C THR A 53 14.35 3.94 3.93
N PHE A 54 13.51 2.93 3.72
CA PHE A 54 12.12 3.07 3.32
C PHE A 54 11.26 2.14 4.17
N SER A 55 10.29 2.70 4.86
CA SER A 55 9.29 1.94 5.62
C SER A 55 7.93 2.03 4.95
N TYR A 56 7.21 0.92 4.93
CA TYR A 56 5.91 0.78 4.30
C TYR A 56 4.93 0.11 5.25
N GLN A 57 3.76 0.72 5.42
CA GLN A 57 2.63 0.12 6.13
C GLN A 57 1.42 0.08 5.20
N PHE A 58 0.76 -1.07 5.17
CA PHE A 58 -0.47 -1.33 4.41
C PHE A 58 -1.56 -1.76 5.35
N SER A 59 -2.64 -1.00 5.39
CA SER A 59 -3.87 -1.42 6.08
C SER A 59 -4.93 -1.75 5.05
N MET A 60 -5.73 -2.78 5.30
CA MET A 60 -6.71 -3.29 4.36
C MET A 60 -8.03 -3.59 5.07
N ALA A 61 -9.12 -3.21 4.43
CA ALA A 61 -10.49 -3.61 4.77
C ALA A 61 -11.01 -4.57 3.70
N THR A 62 -11.78 -5.54 4.12
CA THR A 62 -12.52 -6.44 3.23
C THR A 62 -14.02 -6.29 3.47
N GLU A 63 -14.82 -7.09 2.78
CA GLU A 63 -16.28 -7.16 3.03
C GLU A 63 -16.60 -7.60 4.46
N ASP A 64 -15.76 -8.47 5.04
CA ASP A 64 -16.02 -9.09 6.35
C ASP A 64 -15.20 -8.45 7.49
N THR A 65 -14.18 -7.65 7.16
CA THR A 65 -13.19 -7.18 8.13
C THR A 65 -12.93 -5.68 7.98
N PRO A 66 -13.02 -4.89 9.07
CA PRO A 66 -12.74 -3.45 9.01
C PRO A 66 -11.27 -3.18 8.69
N LEU A 67 -10.96 -1.93 8.35
CA LEU A 67 -9.60 -1.49 8.02
C LEU A 67 -8.65 -1.79 9.18
N GLN A 68 -7.68 -2.66 8.94
CA GLN A 68 -6.68 -3.04 9.93
C GLN A 68 -5.31 -3.28 9.27
N PRO A 69 -4.22 -3.26 10.05
CA PRO A 69 -2.88 -3.57 9.53
C PRO A 69 -2.85 -4.93 8.84
N HIS A 70 -2.22 -4.98 7.66
CA HIS A 70 -2.10 -6.21 6.89
C HIS A 70 -0.65 -6.50 6.47
N LEU A 71 0.12 -5.50 6.03
CA LEU A 71 1.54 -5.67 5.70
C LEU A 71 2.37 -4.53 6.29
N GLU A 72 3.60 -4.85 6.67
CA GLU A 72 4.62 -3.89 7.08
C GLU A 72 5.97 -4.36 6.57
N VAL A 73 6.79 -3.44 6.04
CA VAL A 73 8.16 -3.76 5.62
C VAL A 73 9.09 -2.57 5.81
N ASP A 74 10.33 -2.88 6.17
CA ASP A 74 11.46 -1.95 6.20
C ASP A 74 12.50 -2.39 5.18
N LEU A 75 12.81 -1.49 4.25
CA LEU A 75 13.78 -1.68 3.19
C LEU A 75 14.97 -0.76 3.39
N ARG A 76 16.15 -1.22 2.97
CA ARG A 76 17.35 -0.40 2.87
C ARG A 76 17.69 -0.18 1.41
N LYS A 77 18.10 1.04 1.08
CA LYS A 77 18.61 1.36 -0.26
C LYS A 77 19.88 0.54 -0.48
N ILE A 78 19.91 -0.23 -1.56
CA ILE A 78 21.13 -0.87 -2.04
C ILE A 78 21.86 0.14 -2.91
N ASP A 79 23.13 0.37 -2.60
CA ASP A 79 24.03 1.13 -3.46
C ASP A 79 24.60 0.17 -4.51
N PRO A 80 24.24 0.30 -5.81
CA PRO A 80 24.60 -0.67 -6.85
C PRO A 80 26.09 -0.66 -7.24
N THR A 81 26.91 0.16 -6.59
CA THR A 81 28.34 0.33 -6.83
C THR A 81 29.21 -0.07 -5.64
N ALA A 82 28.61 -0.65 -4.59
CA ALA A 82 29.32 -1.18 -3.42
C ALA A 82 29.84 -2.59 -3.67
#